data_AF-K3WI63-F1
#
_entry.id   AF-K3WI63-F1
#
_cell.length_a   1.000
_cell.length_b   1.000
_cell.length_c   1.000
_cell.angle_alpha   90.00
_cell.angle_beta   90.00
_cell.angle_gamma   90.00
#
_symmetry.space_group_name_H-M   'P 1'
#
loop_
_entity.id
_entity.type
_entity.pdbx_description
1 polymer ?
#
loop_
_entity_poly.entity_id
_entity_poly.type
_entity_poly.pdbx_seq_one_letter_code
_entity_poly.pdbx_strand_id
1 'polypeptide(L)'
;MNSTTYHTVLTEETKLAKATFTKAELVEWLVKKGVASDIDGHTVSTSDGYVALKKVELEAVCKQYKPAPILQAQVLARKFDCDVLLPPVAHPELNPIEMVWVSVKGYAVKRNVSYSLTDVERLTIERLGQIRADEWSKYVRHCIKVENNYYDAADDIPFECTEN
;
A
#
# COMPACT_ATOMS: atom_id res chain seq x y z
N MET A 1 -9.38 -0.16 -10.12
CA MET A 1 -9.70 -0.38 -8.70
C MET A 1 -8.93 0.64 -7.87
N ASN A 2 -9.59 1.34 -6.94
CA ASN A 2 -8.95 2.31 -6.04
C ASN A 2 -8.10 1.57 -4.99
N SER A 3 -6.97 2.13 -4.58
CA SER A 3 -6.26 1.66 -3.38
C SER A 3 -7.18 1.91 -2.18
N THR A 4 -7.72 0.84 -1.57
CA THR A 4 -8.46 1.00 -0.32
C THR A 4 -7.45 1.32 0.80
N THR A 5 -7.83 2.24 1.69
CA THR A 5 -6.93 2.80 2.72
C THR A 5 -6.36 1.76 3.68
N TYR A 6 -7.00 0.59 3.79
CA TYR A 6 -6.56 -0.50 4.67
C TYR A 6 -5.30 -1.21 4.17
N HIS A 7 -5.00 -1.20 2.87
CA HIS A 7 -3.81 -1.88 2.33
C HIS A 7 -2.51 -1.10 2.56
N THR A 8 -2.62 0.19 2.86
CA THR A 8 -1.48 1.11 3.00
C THR A 8 -1.31 1.63 4.43
N VAL A 9 -1.87 0.95 5.42
CA VAL A 9 -1.76 1.37 6.83
C VAL A 9 -0.32 1.16 7.31
N LEU A 10 0.33 2.25 7.66
CA LEU A 10 1.67 2.25 8.23
C LEU A 10 1.67 1.72 9.67
N THR A 11 2.80 1.14 10.07
CA THR A 11 3.10 0.80 11.46
C THR A 11 3.27 2.05 12.32
N GLU A 12 3.09 1.93 13.64
CA GLU A 12 3.25 3.07 14.55
C GLU A 12 4.67 3.63 14.51
N GLU A 13 5.66 2.79 14.22
CA GLU A 13 7.08 3.09 14.12
C GLU A 13 7.38 3.99 12.92
N THR A 14 6.74 3.76 11.77
CA THR A 14 7.00 4.52 10.53
C THR A 14 5.93 5.57 10.21
N LYS A 15 4.86 5.66 11.02
CA LYS A 15 3.86 6.72 10.89
C LYS A 15 4.49 8.10 11.10
N LEU A 16 4.22 9.00 10.14
CA LEU A 16 4.63 10.40 10.18
C LEU A 16 3.70 11.25 11.07
N ALA A 17 4.19 12.41 11.50
CA ALA A 17 3.36 13.41 12.16
C ALA A 17 2.26 13.91 11.21
N LYS A 18 1.06 14.18 11.74
CA LYS A 18 -0.05 14.70 10.93
C LYS A 18 -0.01 16.23 10.90
N ALA A 19 -0.43 16.82 9.78
CA ALA A 19 -0.55 18.27 9.64
C ALA A 19 -1.54 18.90 10.65
N THR A 20 -2.48 18.12 11.16
CA THR A 20 -3.49 18.56 12.14
C THR A 20 -3.01 18.53 13.58
N PHE A 21 -1.80 18.01 13.86
CA PHE A 21 -1.29 17.95 15.24
C PHE A 21 -1.15 19.36 15.83
N THR A 22 -1.56 19.48 17.08
CA THR A 22 -1.29 20.61 17.96
C THR A 22 0.19 20.64 18.35
N LYS A 23 0.65 21.76 18.91
CA LYS A 23 2.03 21.88 19.40
C LYS A 23 2.36 20.77 20.41
N ALA A 24 1.46 20.48 21.35
CA ALA A 24 1.66 19.44 22.35
C ALA A 24 1.77 18.04 21.73
N GLU A 25 0.89 17.71 20.77
CA GLU A 25 0.94 16.43 20.06
C GLU A 25 2.21 16.25 19.21
N LEU A 26 2.74 17.33 18.63
CA LEU A 26 4.02 17.31 17.91
C LEU A 26 5.19 16.99 18.86
N VAL A 27 5.21 17.60 20.04
CA VAL A 27 6.23 17.32 21.07
C VAL A 27 6.14 15.87 21.53
N GLU A 28 4.95 15.38 21.87
CA GLU A 28 4.73 14.00 22.28
C GLU A 28 5.17 13.02 21.20
N TRP A 29 4.85 13.30 19.93
CA TRP A 29 5.24 12.48 18.80
C TRP A 29 6.78 12.44 18.64
N LEU A 30 7.47 13.58 18.72
CA LEU A 30 8.94 13.63 18.60
C LEU A 30 9.65 12.87 19.71
N VAL A 31 9.17 13.00 20.95
CA VAL A 31 9.68 12.25 22.10
C VAL A 31 9.46 10.74 21.90
N LYS A 32 8.25 10.33 21.50
CA LYS A 32 7.93 8.92 21.25
C LYS A 32 8.80 8.30 20.15
N LYS A 33 9.15 9.07 19.13
CA LYS A 33 10.01 8.64 18.01
C LYS A 33 11.50 8.66 18.33
N GLY A 34 11.90 9.33 19.42
CA GLY A 34 13.30 9.48 19.79
C GLY A 34 14.11 10.26 18.75
N VAL A 35 13.49 11.23 18.06
CA VAL A 35 14.20 12.07 17.09
C VAL A 35 15.14 12.99 17.86
N ALA A 36 16.39 13.11 17.42
CA ALA A 36 17.33 14.13 17.88
C ALA A 36 17.55 15.11 16.72
N SER A 37 17.41 16.40 17.00
CA SER A 37 17.46 17.44 15.97
C SER A 37 18.40 18.54 16.38
N ASP A 38 19.26 18.97 15.45
CA ASP A 38 20.09 20.16 15.66
C ASP A 38 19.28 21.40 15.30
N ILE A 39 19.08 22.27 16.27
CA ILE A 39 18.37 23.54 16.11
C ILE A 39 19.30 24.63 16.63
N ASP A 40 19.72 25.53 15.75
CA ASP A 40 20.63 26.63 16.04
C ASP A 40 21.95 26.19 16.73
N GLY A 41 22.48 25.01 16.38
CA GLY A 41 23.71 24.46 16.96
C GLY A 41 23.52 23.76 18.31
N HIS A 42 22.27 23.54 18.71
CA HIS A 42 21.92 22.79 19.91
C HIS A 42 21.13 21.53 19.55
N THR A 43 21.64 20.38 19.98
CA THR A 43 20.91 19.11 19.88
C THR A 43 19.73 19.11 20.84
N VAL A 44 18.52 19.17 20.30
CA VAL A 44 17.27 19.00 21.03
C VAL A 44 16.78 17.57 20.84
N SER A 45 16.67 16.84 21.95
CA SER A 45 16.12 15.47 21.98
C SER A 45 15.24 15.21 23.20
N THR A 46 15.03 16.23 24.04
CA THR A 46 14.26 16.14 25.29
C THR A 46 12.92 16.86 25.15
N SER A 47 11.94 16.41 25.94
CA SER A 47 10.61 17.03 25.98
C SER A 47 10.70 18.53 26.25
N ASP A 48 11.48 18.95 27.25
CA ASP A 48 11.60 20.36 27.64
C ASP A 48 12.19 21.23 26.53
N GLY A 49 13.17 20.71 25.79
CA GLY A 49 13.74 21.40 24.65
C GLY A 49 12.72 21.57 23.51
N TYR A 50 11.91 20.54 23.24
CA TYR A 50 10.85 20.63 22.23
C TYR A 50 9.71 21.57 22.62
N VAL A 51 9.36 21.65 23.90
CA VAL A 51 8.32 22.58 24.39
C VAL A 51 8.72 24.05 24.18
N ALA A 52 10.02 24.36 24.25
CA ALA A 52 10.53 25.72 24.03
C ALA A 52 10.39 26.19 22.57
N LEU A 53 10.34 25.27 21.60
CA LEU A 53 10.27 25.59 20.17
C LEU A 53 8.91 26.14 19.74
N LYS A 54 8.89 26.93 18.67
CA LYS A 54 7.67 27.33 17.97
C LYS A 54 7.10 26.15 17.18
N LYS A 55 5.79 26.21 16.91
CA LYS A 55 5.11 25.15 16.14
C LYS A 55 5.75 24.92 14.76
N VAL A 56 6.16 26.00 14.09
CA VAL A 56 6.81 25.94 12.76
C VAL A 56 8.14 25.18 12.81
N GLU A 57 8.94 25.38 13.87
CA GLU A 57 10.21 24.68 14.07
C GLU A 57 9.96 23.19 14.33
N LEU A 58 8.98 22.85 15.16
CA LEU A 58 8.57 21.46 15.42
C LEU A 58 8.08 20.75 14.14
N GLU A 59 7.28 21.42 13.32
CA GLU A 59 6.83 20.89 12.03
C GLU A 59 7.99 20.67 11.06
N ALA A 60 8.99 21.56 11.04
CA ALA A 60 10.20 21.40 10.23
C ALA A 60 11.01 20.18 10.66
N VAL A 61 11.21 20.01 11.98
CA VAL A 61 11.87 18.83 12.55
C VAL A 61 11.13 17.55 12.19
N CYS A 62 9.80 17.52 12.35
CA CYS A 62 8.99 16.35 11.98
C CYS A 62 9.11 15.99 10.50
N LYS A 63 9.26 16.98 9.61
CA LYS A 63 9.45 16.77 8.16
C LYS A 63 10.82 16.19 7.82
N GLN A 64 11.85 16.42 8.64
CA GLN A 64 13.16 15.81 8.44
C GLN A 64 13.13 14.31 8.77
N TYR A 65 12.28 13.90 9.70
CA TYR A 65 12.08 12.49 10.04
C TYR A 65 11.25 11.78 8.96
N LYS A 66 11.92 11.08 8.04
CA LYS A 66 11.31 10.31 6.95
C LYS A 66 11.79 8.85 6.96
N PRO A 67 11.35 8.03 7.92
CA PRO A 67 11.68 6.61 7.91
C PRO A 67 11.10 5.94 6.66
N ALA A 68 11.76 4.88 6.20
CA ALA A 68 11.19 4.03 5.15
C ALA A 68 9.83 3.48 5.64
N PRO A 69 8.76 3.56 4.83
CA PRO A 69 7.44 3.13 5.24
C PRO A 69 7.39 1.61 5.45
N ILE A 70 6.88 1.17 6.60
CA ILE A 70 6.58 -0.23 6.87
C ILE A 70 5.08 -0.36 7.05
N LEU A 71 4.45 -1.22 6.25
CA LEU A 71 3.02 -1.47 6.29
C LEU A 71 2.68 -2.55 7.33
N GLN A 72 1.54 -2.39 8.00
CA GLN A 72 1.02 -3.39 8.93
C GLN A 72 0.80 -4.75 8.25
N ALA A 73 0.33 -4.74 7.00
CA ALA A 73 0.17 -5.96 6.20
C ALA A 73 1.51 -6.69 5.98
N GLN A 74 2.61 -5.97 5.74
CA GLN A 74 3.94 -6.56 5.60
C GLN A 74 4.41 -7.21 6.90
N VAL A 75 4.20 -6.54 8.05
CA VAL A 75 4.54 -7.11 9.36
C VAL A 75 3.76 -8.39 9.63
N LEU A 76 2.47 -8.42 9.29
CA LEU A 76 1.65 -9.62 9.44
C LEU A 76 2.11 -10.75 8.52
N ALA A 77 2.34 -10.47 7.24
CA ALA A 77 2.74 -11.47 6.25
C ALA A 77 4.10 -12.11 6.57
N ARG A 78 5.07 -11.32 7.04
CA ARG A 78 6.39 -11.83 7.48
C ARG A 78 6.29 -12.85 8.62
N LYS A 79 5.26 -12.81 9.47
CA LYS A 79 5.04 -13.84 10.50
C LYS A 79 4.78 -15.23 9.91
N PHE A 80 4.40 -15.28 8.64
CA PHE A 80 4.11 -16.48 7.88
C PHE A 80 5.10 -16.70 6.73
N ASP A 81 6.26 -16.03 6.75
CA ASP A 81 7.27 -16.10 5.69
C ASP A 81 6.74 -15.71 4.30
N CYS A 82 5.79 -14.77 4.27
CA CYS A 82 5.18 -14.25 3.06
C CYS A 82 5.59 -12.79 2.82
N ASP A 83 5.90 -12.49 1.56
CA ASP A 83 6.05 -11.12 1.09
C ASP A 83 4.72 -10.52 0.62
N VAL A 84 4.58 -9.20 0.76
CA VAL A 84 3.41 -8.46 0.28
C VAL A 84 3.81 -7.68 -0.96
N LEU A 85 3.18 -8.02 -2.09
CA LEU A 85 3.23 -7.25 -3.31
C LEU A 85 2.04 -6.30 -3.37
N LEU A 86 2.31 -5.01 -3.63
CA LEU A 86 1.28 -3.99 -3.82
C LEU A 86 1.14 -3.69 -5.31
N PRO A 87 0.05 -4.11 -5.97
CA PRO A 87 -0.16 -3.78 -7.36
C PRO A 87 -0.42 -2.27 -7.53
N PRO A 88 -0.02 -1.68 -8.67
CA PRO A 88 -0.32 -0.28 -8.96
C PRO A 88 -1.82 0.01 -8.95
N VAL A 89 -2.19 1.20 -8.46
CA VAL A 89 -3.59 1.64 -8.41
C VAL A 89 -4.11 1.79 -9.84
N ALA A 90 -5.37 1.41 -10.05
CA ALA A 90 -6.03 1.50 -11.36
C ALA A 90 -5.44 0.62 -12.49
N HIS A 91 -4.55 -0.32 -12.17
CA HIS A 91 -4.00 -1.31 -13.11
C HIS A 91 -4.45 -2.74 -12.78
N PRO A 92 -5.76 -3.06 -12.92
CA PRO A 92 -6.29 -4.40 -12.60
C PRO A 92 -5.67 -5.52 -13.45
N GLU A 93 -5.15 -5.22 -14.64
CA GLU A 93 -4.42 -6.13 -15.51
C GLU A 93 -3.12 -6.67 -14.89
N LEU A 94 -2.57 -5.98 -13.88
CA LEU A 94 -1.42 -6.42 -13.09
C LEU A 94 -1.83 -7.25 -11.85
N ASN A 95 -3.12 -7.54 -11.67
CA ASN A 95 -3.63 -8.32 -10.54
C ASN A 95 -4.30 -9.62 -11.01
N PRO A 96 -3.65 -10.80 -10.86
CA PRO A 96 -4.15 -12.05 -11.42
C PRO A 96 -5.50 -12.50 -10.84
N ILE A 97 -5.88 -12.03 -9.63
CA ILE A 97 -7.19 -12.36 -9.05
C ILE A 97 -8.35 -11.74 -9.85
N GLU A 98 -8.13 -10.63 -10.56
CA GLU A 98 -9.15 -10.02 -11.40
C GLU A 98 -9.54 -10.95 -12.56
N MET A 99 -8.57 -11.66 -13.13
CA MET A 99 -8.83 -12.67 -14.17
C MET A 99 -9.62 -13.86 -13.62
N VAL A 100 -9.33 -14.28 -12.38
CA VAL A 100 -10.13 -15.29 -11.68
C VAL A 100 -11.57 -14.82 -11.55
N TRP A 101 -11.79 -13.57 -11.12
CA TRP A 101 -13.14 -13.02 -11.01
C TRP A 101 -13.86 -12.89 -12.34
N VAL A 102 -13.17 -12.53 -13.43
CA VAL A 102 -13.75 -12.54 -14.78
C VAL A 102 -14.20 -13.96 -15.17
N SER A 103 -13.37 -14.98 -14.91
CA SER A 103 -13.69 -16.39 -15.15
C SER A 103 -14.91 -16.85 -14.34
N VAL A 104 -14.95 -16.53 -13.05
CA VAL A 104 -16.07 -16.83 -12.14
C VAL A 104 -17.36 -16.16 -12.56
N LYS A 105 -17.34 -14.84 -12.82
CA LYS A 105 -18.52 -14.09 -13.27
C LYS A 105 -19.04 -14.63 -14.60
N GLY A 106 -18.16 -14.90 -15.55
CA GLY A 106 -18.54 -15.49 -16.84
C GLY A 106 -19.16 -16.88 -16.70
N TYR A 107 -18.68 -17.69 -15.74
CA TYR A 107 -19.27 -19.00 -15.44
C TYR A 107 -20.68 -18.88 -14.88
N ALA A 108 -20.86 -18.00 -13.88
CA ALA A 108 -22.14 -17.77 -13.22
C ALA A 108 -23.16 -17.20 -14.21
N VAL A 109 -22.82 -16.17 -15.00
CA VAL A 109 -23.73 -15.56 -15.98
C VAL A 109 -24.26 -16.58 -17.00
N LYS A 110 -23.42 -17.53 -17.45
CA LYS A 110 -23.83 -18.54 -18.43
C LYS A 110 -24.73 -19.64 -17.86
N ARG A 111 -24.79 -19.81 -16.54
CA ARG A 111 -25.47 -20.94 -15.87
C ARG A 111 -26.55 -20.53 -14.89
N ASN A 112 -26.58 -19.26 -14.49
CA ASN A 112 -27.60 -18.73 -13.61
C ASN A 112 -28.90 -18.50 -14.38
N VAL A 113 -29.71 -19.54 -14.49
CA VAL A 113 -31.03 -19.50 -15.15
C VAL A 113 -32.12 -19.01 -14.19
N SER A 114 -31.95 -19.21 -12.87
CA SER A 114 -32.94 -18.86 -11.86
C SER A 114 -32.89 -17.39 -11.43
N TYR A 115 -31.81 -16.68 -11.77
CA TYR A 115 -31.52 -15.32 -11.31
C TYR A 115 -31.52 -15.17 -9.78
N SER A 116 -31.30 -16.26 -9.04
CA SER A 116 -31.27 -16.27 -7.58
C SER A 116 -29.85 -16.10 -7.03
N LEU A 117 -29.73 -15.46 -5.87
CA LEU A 117 -28.43 -15.33 -5.17
C LEU A 117 -27.88 -16.68 -4.72
N THR A 118 -28.74 -17.61 -4.32
CA THR A 118 -28.35 -18.97 -3.94
C THR A 118 -27.64 -19.70 -5.08
N ASP A 119 -28.14 -19.58 -6.31
CA ASP A 119 -27.46 -20.17 -7.46
C ASP A 119 -26.16 -19.44 -7.81
N VAL A 120 -26.09 -18.12 -7.66
CA VAL A 120 -24.84 -17.37 -7.84
C VAL A 120 -23.77 -17.85 -6.87
N GLU A 121 -24.11 -18.02 -5.60
CA GLU A 121 -23.19 -18.51 -4.57
C GLU A 121 -22.70 -19.92 -4.90
N ARG A 122 -23.63 -20.85 -5.18
CA ARG A 122 -23.31 -22.23 -5.58
C ARG A 122 -22.40 -22.28 -6.80
N LEU A 123 -22.74 -21.55 -7.87
CA LEU A 123 -21.97 -21.51 -9.12
C LEU A 123 -20.59 -20.86 -8.93
N THR A 124 -20.48 -19.90 -8.00
CA THR A 124 -19.21 -19.27 -7.64
C THR A 124 -18.27 -20.25 -6.97
N ILE A 125 -18.76 -20.96 -5.94
CA ILE A 125 -17.98 -21.99 -5.22
C ILE A 125 -17.58 -23.11 -6.19
N GLU A 126 -18.53 -23.56 -7.03
CA GLU A 126 -18.29 -24.57 -8.05
C GLU A 126 -17.17 -24.15 -9.02
N ARG A 127 -17.22 -22.91 -9.54
CA ARG A 127 -16.18 -22.44 -10.46
C ARG A 127 -14.84 -22.28 -9.78
N LEU A 128 -14.79 -21.74 -8.57
CA LEU A 128 -13.54 -21.61 -7.81
C LEU A 128 -12.89 -22.98 -7.57
N GLY A 129 -13.68 -24.01 -7.26
CA GLY A 129 -13.18 -25.39 -7.11
C GLY A 129 -12.65 -26.03 -8.39
N GLN A 130 -13.01 -25.51 -9.56
CA GLN A 130 -12.50 -25.97 -10.87
C GLN A 130 -11.22 -25.26 -11.31
N ILE A 131 -10.87 -24.11 -10.70
CA ILE A 131 -9.66 -23.38 -11.05
C ILE A 131 -8.46 -24.11 -10.46
N ARG A 132 -7.65 -24.68 -11.36
CA ARG A 132 -6.46 -25.47 -11.02
C ARG A 132 -5.19 -24.66 -11.20
N ALA A 133 -4.07 -25.24 -10.75
CA ALA A 133 -2.76 -24.61 -10.78
C ALA A 133 -2.33 -24.16 -12.20
N ASP A 134 -2.72 -24.89 -13.24
CA ASP A 134 -2.44 -24.55 -14.65
C ASP A 134 -3.19 -23.30 -15.11
N GLU A 135 -4.48 -23.18 -14.76
CA GLU A 135 -5.30 -22.01 -15.05
C GLU A 135 -4.79 -20.80 -14.27
N TRP A 136 -4.48 -20.97 -12.98
CA TRP A 136 -3.85 -19.93 -12.16
C TRP A 136 -2.52 -19.46 -12.74
N SER A 137 -1.64 -20.38 -13.13
CA SER A 137 -0.35 -20.06 -13.72
C SER A 137 -0.48 -19.27 -15.03
N LYS A 138 -1.56 -19.49 -15.79
CA LYS A 138 -1.86 -18.71 -17.00
C LYS A 138 -2.19 -17.25 -16.64
N TYR A 139 -2.92 -17.01 -15.57
CA TYR A 139 -3.23 -15.66 -15.10
C TYR A 139 -1.98 -14.92 -14.62
N VAL A 140 -1.12 -15.60 -13.86
CA VAL A 140 0.16 -15.02 -13.43
C VAL A 140 1.04 -14.66 -14.64
N ARG A 141 1.17 -15.57 -15.63
CA ARG A 141 1.92 -15.29 -16.87
C ARG A 141 1.35 -14.11 -17.66
N HIS A 142 0.03 -13.92 -17.63
CA HIS A 142 -0.58 -12.76 -18.27
C HIS A 142 -0.16 -11.46 -17.58
N CYS A 143 -0.21 -11.39 -16.25
CA CYS A 143 0.23 -10.20 -15.50
C CYS A 143 1.71 -9.89 -15.74
N ILE A 144 2.59 -10.90 -15.73
CA ILE A 144 4.02 -10.72 -16.05
C ILE A 144 4.22 -10.15 -17.46
N LYS A 145 3.45 -10.67 -18.44
CA LYS A 145 3.52 -10.14 -19.81
C LYS A 145 3.10 -8.67 -19.87
N VAL A 146 2.03 -8.30 -19.17
CA VAL A 146 1.55 -6.92 -19.12
C VAL A 146 2.57 -6.00 -18.43
N GLU A 147 3.17 -6.47 -17.34
CA GLU A 147 4.25 -5.78 -16.64
C GLU A 147 5.44 -5.51 -17.57
N ASN A 148 5.92 -6.52 -18.29
CA ASN A 148 7.02 -6.36 -19.25
C ASN A 148 6.67 -5.35 -20.35
N ASN A 149 5.44 -5.38 -20.88
CA ASN A 149 5.01 -4.39 -21.87
C ASN A 149 5.06 -2.95 -21.33
N TYR A 150 4.84 -2.74 -20.02
CA TYR A 150 4.97 -1.42 -19.41
C TYR A 150 6.43 -0.98 -19.30
N TYR A 151 7.33 -1.89 -18.93
CA TYR A 151 8.78 -1.58 -18.92
C TYR A 151 9.28 -1.23 -20.32
N ASP A 152 8.94 -2.06 -21.32
CA ASP A 152 9.36 -1.84 -22.71
C ASP A 152 8.86 -0.48 -23.24
N ALA A 153 7.65 -0.06 -22.88
CA ALA A 153 7.09 1.23 -23.29
C ALA A 153 7.66 2.43 -22.50
N ALA A 154 8.15 2.22 -21.28
CA ALA A 154 8.72 3.27 -20.45
C ALA A 154 10.13 3.67 -20.90
N ASP A 155 10.90 2.73 -21.46
CA ASP A 155 12.23 3.00 -22.03
C ASP A 155 12.18 3.97 -23.23
N ASP A 156 11.01 4.13 -23.85
CA ASP A 156 10.75 5.09 -24.95
C ASP A 156 10.31 6.49 -24.46
N ILE A 157 10.16 6.72 -23.15
CA ILE A 157 9.76 8.02 -22.58
C ILE A 157 10.98 8.67 -21.92
N PRO A 158 11.49 9.80 -22.46
CA PRO A 158 12.58 10.53 -21.82
C PRO A 158 12.20 10.91 -20.39
N PHE A 159 13.02 10.50 -19.42
CA PHE A 159 12.87 10.91 -18.04
C PHE A 159 13.23 12.41 -17.94
N GLU A 160 12.25 13.30 -18.06
CA GLU A 160 12.44 14.71 -17.73
C GLU A 160 12.57 14.83 -16.21
N CYS A 161 13.80 14.69 -15.70
CA CYS A 161 14.14 15.13 -14.35
C CYS A 161 13.92 16.65 -14.27
N THR A 162 12.75 17.07 -13.79
CA THR A 162 12.59 18.43 -13.28
C THR A 162 13.20 18.46 -11.88
N GLU A 163 14.47 18.87 -11.81
CA GLU A 163 15.11 19.27 -10.55
C GLU A 163 14.30 20.43 -9.95
N ASN A 164 13.75 20.23 -8.75
CA ASN A 164 13.19 21.28 -7.90
C ASN A 164 13.73 21.11 -6.48
#